data_AF-A0A8T5XVR5-F1
#
_entry.id   AF-A0A8T5XVR5-F1
#
_cell.length_a   1.000
_cell.length_b   1.000
_cell.length_c   1.000
_cell.angle_alpha   90.00
_cell.angle_beta   90.00
_cell.angle_gamma   90.00
#
_symmetry.space_group_name_H-M   'P 1'
#
loop_
_entity.id
_entity.type
_entity.pdbx_description
1 polymer ?
#
loop_
_entity_poly.entity_id
_entity_poly.type
_entity_poly.pdbx_seq_one_letter_code
_entity_poly.pdbx_strand_id
1 'polypeptide(L)'
;MLSVEEMKSFLLHDEGLIRRYAAKYLVRTQTNDEDIMPLFIKAYRKEKDVMFRGYIAMQMENLSMNSETVNRVYRLAKNVAKDRHHFERALAYADMNIIKSAPKKIRLSIKEYKDILKYRIEISQKDTTTLLEEFNNLKEIAKNNYEEFDFEKAKILSKELSNRSNLPMEKIHKWFEKYSWKNPDFDEVFMCLIAGDLKLVEYADLLLKSLRIDWDYINEESMYALVKMQSPLVVEKIEKMFLKENKGFQCYASTVLGDTKTLKSEEILVNLLKKANTKFLNTQLIFALCDLGSEKAIKLGEKLLPDGYDDSFDSLEENLYIVSVINDIDHPKLNDWKIIAYENEKRIRSIREEI
;
A
#
# COMPACT_ATOMS: atom_id res chain seq x y z
N MET A 1 9.96 12.16 -10.94
CA MET A 1 9.68 11.03 -10.02
C MET A 1 11.00 10.41 -9.58
N LEU A 2 11.20 10.21 -8.28
CA LEU A 2 12.37 9.50 -7.74
C LEU A 2 12.25 7.99 -7.93
N SER A 3 13.38 7.31 -8.11
CA SER A 3 13.49 5.85 -8.12
C SER A 3 13.46 5.26 -6.71
N VAL A 4 13.28 3.95 -6.62
CA VAL A 4 13.38 3.20 -5.35
C VAL A 4 14.72 3.46 -4.67
N GLU A 5 15.83 3.45 -5.44
CA GLU A 5 17.17 3.63 -4.88
C GLU A 5 17.39 5.04 -4.35
N GLU A 6 16.94 6.06 -5.07
CA GLU A 6 16.98 7.44 -4.58
C GLU A 6 16.14 7.59 -3.30
N MET A 7 14.94 6.99 -3.28
CA MET A 7 14.04 7.07 -2.12
C MET A 7 14.59 6.40 -0.86
N LYS A 8 15.39 5.34 -0.98
CA LYS A 8 16.04 4.68 0.17
C LYS A 8 16.87 5.65 1.01
N SER A 9 17.55 6.61 0.38
CA SER A 9 18.39 7.59 1.08
C SER A 9 17.58 8.44 2.08
N PHE A 10 16.32 8.74 1.74
CA PHE A 10 15.42 9.56 2.57
C PHE A 10 14.85 8.83 3.78
N LEU A 11 14.95 7.49 3.87
CA LEU A 11 14.61 6.75 5.10
C LEU A 11 15.48 7.16 6.30
N LEU A 12 16.70 7.66 6.03
CA LEU A 12 17.63 8.09 7.07
C LEU A 12 17.76 9.62 7.15
N HIS A 13 16.88 10.36 6.48
CA HIS A 13 16.83 11.82 6.53
C HIS A 13 16.72 12.33 7.98
N ASP A 14 17.17 13.55 8.27
CA ASP A 14 17.15 14.10 9.63
C ASP A 14 15.75 14.46 10.10
N GLU A 15 14.90 14.91 9.18
CA GLU A 15 13.50 15.23 9.46
C GLU A 15 12.61 13.99 9.44
N GLY A 16 11.81 13.80 10.50
CA GLY A 16 10.93 12.63 10.65
C GLY A 16 9.83 12.55 9.60
N LEU A 17 9.28 13.71 9.22
CA LEU A 17 8.27 13.80 8.16
C LEU A 17 8.77 13.19 6.84
N ILE A 18 9.99 13.54 6.43
CA ILE A 18 10.62 13.01 5.21
C ILE A 18 10.85 11.49 5.31
N ARG A 19 11.30 10.99 6.46
CA ARG A 19 11.47 9.55 6.68
C ARG A 19 10.16 8.78 6.53
N ARG A 20 9.06 9.30 7.08
CA ARG A 20 7.74 8.65 7.01
C ARG A 20 7.19 8.65 5.61
N TYR A 21 7.36 9.75 4.87
CA TYR A 21 7.01 9.81 3.47
C TYR A 21 7.78 8.76 2.66
N ALA A 22 9.11 8.69 2.83
CA ALA A 22 9.94 7.68 2.16
C ALA A 22 9.52 6.25 2.53
N ALA A 23 9.15 6.01 3.79
CA ALA A 23 8.63 4.73 4.24
C ALA A 23 7.32 4.34 3.53
N LYS A 24 6.34 5.27 3.47
CA LYS A 24 5.07 5.06 2.74
C LYS A 24 5.35 4.79 1.26
N TYR A 25 6.18 5.62 0.62
CA TYR A 25 6.52 5.49 -0.79
C TYR A 25 7.09 4.10 -1.11
N LEU A 26 8.10 3.65 -0.36
CA LEU A 26 8.80 2.39 -0.63
C LEU A 26 7.88 1.18 -0.46
N VAL A 27 7.01 1.16 0.54
CA VAL A 27 6.01 0.09 0.69
C VAL A 27 5.07 0.02 -0.52
N ARG A 28 4.66 1.16 -1.06
CA ARG A 28 3.75 1.22 -2.23
C ARG A 28 4.39 0.79 -3.54
N THR A 29 5.72 0.69 -3.61
CA THR A 29 6.42 0.20 -4.82
C THR A 29 6.27 -1.31 -5.05
N GLN A 30 5.86 -2.07 -4.03
CA GLN A 30 5.71 -3.53 -4.10
C GLN A 30 7.00 -4.25 -4.53
N THR A 31 8.15 -3.68 -4.17
CA THR A 31 9.48 -4.24 -4.44
C THR A 31 9.83 -5.38 -3.47
N ASN A 32 10.58 -6.37 -3.96
CA ASN A 32 11.14 -7.46 -3.14
C ASN A 32 12.56 -7.16 -2.65
N ASP A 33 12.96 -5.89 -2.68
CA ASP A 33 14.29 -5.45 -2.30
C ASP A 33 14.53 -5.60 -0.78
N GLU A 34 15.36 -6.59 -0.43
CA GLU A 34 15.68 -6.93 0.96
C GLU A 34 16.57 -5.88 1.65
N ASP A 35 17.18 -4.94 0.91
CA ASP A 35 18.03 -3.87 1.47
C ASP A 35 17.19 -2.75 2.10
N ILE A 36 15.88 -2.73 1.87
CA ILE A 36 14.97 -1.74 2.44
C ILE A 36 14.73 -2.00 3.94
N MET A 37 14.50 -3.25 4.34
CA MET A 37 14.21 -3.58 5.75
C MET A 37 15.31 -3.13 6.74
N PRO A 38 16.62 -3.33 6.47
CA PRO A 38 17.68 -2.78 7.31
C PRO A 38 17.59 -1.26 7.49
N LEU A 39 17.20 -0.52 6.45
CA LEU A 39 17.01 0.93 6.48
C LEU A 39 15.78 1.31 7.31
N PHE A 40 14.67 0.58 7.18
CA PHE A 40 13.48 0.78 8.05
C PHE A 40 13.80 0.57 9.52
N ILE A 41 14.59 -0.45 9.87
CA ILE A 41 15.02 -0.68 11.26
C ILE A 41 15.89 0.49 11.77
N LYS A 42 16.76 1.05 10.92
CA LYS A 42 17.56 2.23 11.25
C LYS A 42 16.68 3.48 11.39
N ALA A 43 15.75 3.70 10.47
CA ALA A 43 14.79 4.81 10.49
C ALA A 43 13.92 4.79 11.75
N TYR A 44 13.39 3.61 12.12
CA TYR A 44 12.67 3.37 13.36
C TYR A 44 13.48 3.79 14.59
N ARG A 45 14.78 3.46 14.64
CA ARG A 45 15.64 3.85 15.77
C ARG A 45 16.01 5.33 15.77
N LYS A 46 16.07 5.96 14.59
CA LYS A 46 16.34 7.39 14.42
C LYS A 46 15.12 8.24 14.81
N GLU A 47 13.92 7.70 14.66
CA GLU A 47 12.69 8.40 15.01
C GLU A 47 12.56 8.57 16.52
N LYS A 48 12.61 9.83 16.96
CA LYS A 48 12.56 10.23 18.36
C LYS A 48 11.12 10.31 18.85
N ASP A 49 10.21 10.69 17.97
CA ASP A 49 8.80 10.75 18.29
C ASP A 49 8.23 9.33 18.37
N VAL A 50 7.69 8.98 19.53
CA VAL A 50 7.27 7.61 19.78
C VAL A 50 6.05 7.20 18.94
N MET A 51 5.15 8.12 18.64
CA MET A 51 3.98 7.86 17.81
C MET A 51 4.39 7.61 16.35
N PHE A 52 5.20 8.53 15.81
CA PHE A 52 5.69 8.43 14.43
C PHE A 52 6.67 7.27 14.23
N ARG A 53 7.36 6.86 15.29
CA ARG A 53 8.16 5.64 15.29
C ARG A 53 7.29 4.39 15.08
N GLY A 54 6.14 4.32 15.74
CA GLY A 54 5.16 3.25 15.53
C GLY A 54 4.67 3.19 14.08
N TYR A 55 4.46 4.34 13.43
CA TYR A 55 4.10 4.41 12.01
C TYR A 55 5.15 3.72 11.12
N ILE A 56 6.45 3.96 11.33
CA ILE A 56 7.52 3.27 10.58
C ILE A 56 7.50 1.76 10.84
N ALA A 57 7.27 1.33 12.10
CA ALA A 57 7.20 -0.09 12.43
C ALA A 57 6.01 -0.79 11.76
N MET A 58 4.85 -0.13 11.70
CA MET A 58 3.63 -0.65 11.06
C MET A 58 3.87 -1.03 9.60
N GLN A 59 4.66 -0.23 8.88
CA GLN A 59 4.97 -0.45 7.46
C GLN A 59 5.84 -1.70 7.21
N MET A 60 6.53 -2.23 8.22
CA MET A 60 7.48 -3.35 8.07
C MET A 60 6.82 -4.66 7.62
N GLU A 61 5.51 -4.82 7.81
CA GLU A 61 4.81 -6.04 7.40
C GLU A 61 4.75 -6.26 5.89
N ASN A 62 4.87 -5.18 5.11
CA ASN A 62 4.74 -5.19 3.65
C ASN A 62 6.10 -5.28 2.94
N LEU A 63 7.17 -5.52 3.68
CA LEU A 63 8.54 -5.49 3.17
C LEU A 63 9.16 -6.89 3.18
N SER A 64 10.01 -7.14 2.19
CA SER A 64 10.82 -8.36 2.16
C SER A 64 11.86 -8.36 3.28
N MET A 65 12.12 -9.54 3.84
CA MET A 65 13.09 -9.74 4.91
C MET A 65 14.04 -10.87 4.52
N ASN A 66 15.31 -10.72 4.89
CA ASN A 66 16.28 -11.81 4.85
C ASN A 66 16.51 -12.40 6.25
N SER A 67 17.36 -13.41 6.34
CA SER A 67 17.68 -14.08 7.61
C SER A 67 18.29 -13.14 8.67
N GLU A 68 19.00 -12.08 8.28
CA GLU A 68 19.53 -11.12 9.25
C GLU A 68 18.39 -10.24 9.80
N THR A 69 17.58 -9.66 8.91
CA THR A 69 16.56 -8.69 9.30
C THR A 69 15.43 -9.34 10.08
N VAL A 70 15.00 -10.56 9.73
CA VAL A 70 13.99 -11.30 10.50
C VAL A 70 14.44 -11.50 11.96
N ASN A 71 15.73 -11.80 12.18
CA ASN A 71 16.30 -11.93 13.51
C ASN A 71 16.36 -10.60 14.26
N ARG A 72 16.61 -9.50 13.56
CA ARG A 72 16.64 -8.15 14.15
C ARG A 72 15.24 -7.70 14.54
N VAL A 73 14.23 -7.91 13.68
CA VAL A 73 12.82 -7.63 14.00
C VAL A 73 12.36 -8.50 15.17
N TYR A 74 12.75 -9.77 15.22
CA TYR A 74 12.44 -10.65 16.36
C TYR A 74 13.03 -10.15 17.69
N ARG A 75 14.25 -9.59 17.68
CA ARG A 75 14.83 -8.95 18.87
C ARG A 75 14.06 -7.69 19.27
N LEU A 76 13.62 -6.88 18.30
CA LEU A 76 12.80 -5.71 18.56
C LEU A 76 11.46 -6.09 19.20
N ALA A 77 10.76 -7.09 18.66
CA ALA A 77 9.52 -7.60 19.23
C ALA A 77 9.67 -8.00 20.71
N LYS A 78 10.79 -8.63 21.08
CA LYS A 78 11.07 -9.00 22.47
C LYS A 78 11.34 -7.79 23.38
N ASN A 79 12.18 -6.88 22.90
CA ASN A 79 12.79 -5.85 23.75
C ASN A 79 12.04 -4.52 23.75
N VAL A 80 11.11 -4.30 22.81
CA VAL A 80 10.39 -3.04 22.67
C VAL A 80 8.89 -3.28 22.80
N ALA A 81 8.39 -3.26 24.03
CA ALA A 81 7.00 -3.61 24.34
C ALA A 81 5.98 -2.73 23.60
N LYS A 82 6.25 -1.42 23.49
CA LYS A 82 5.30 -0.45 22.91
C LYS A 82 4.93 -0.74 21.45
N ASP A 83 5.93 -1.10 20.65
CA ASP A 83 5.77 -1.34 19.20
C ASP A 83 5.78 -2.84 18.87
N ARG A 84 5.69 -3.71 19.89
CA ARG A 84 5.76 -5.17 19.75
C ARG A 84 4.75 -5.70 18.75
N HIS A 85 3.53 -5.18 18.77
CA HIS A 85 2.46 -5.65 17.89
C HIS A 85 2.82 -5.46 16.41
N HIS A 86 3.39 -4.32 16.02
CA HIS A 86 3.88 -4.10 14.66
C HIS A 86 4.99 -5.09 14.27
N PHE A 87 5.95 -5.34 15.16
CA PHE A 87 7.05 -6.27 14.88
C PHE A 87 6.59 -7.73 14.79
N GLU A 88 5.71 -8.16 15.69
CA GLU A 88 5.16 -9.51 15.65
C GLU A 88 4.25 -9.71 14.43
N ARG A 89 3.50 -8.69 14.03
CA ARG A 89 2.76 -8.69 12.76
C ARG A 89 3.72 -8.86 11.59
N ALA A 90 4.76 -8.03 11.49
CA ALA A 90 5.74 -8.15 10.40
C ALA A 90 6.41 -9.54 10.33
N LEU A 91 6.70 -10.16 11.47
CA LEU A 91 7.21 -11.54 11.53
C LEU A 91 6.16 -12.58 11.12
N ALA A 92 4.89 -12.36 11.46
CA ALA A 92 3.80 -13.26 11.11
C ALA A 92 3.51 -13.25 9.59
N TYR A 93 3.86 -12.19 8.86
CA TYR A 93 3.70 -12.07 7.40
C TYR A 93 4.97 -12.27 6.58
N ALA A 94 6.15 -12.34 7.21
CA ALA A 94 7.42 -12.55 6.52
C ALA A 94 7.45 -13.85 5.68
N ASP A 95 8.30 -13.91 4.66
CA ASP A 95 8.42 -15.07 3.77
C ASP A 95 8.63 -16.40 4.53
N MET A 96 7.88 -17.45 4.15
CA MET A 96 7.90 -18.71 4.88
C MET A 96 9.22 -19.45 4.81
N ASN A 97 10.00 -19.29 3.73
CA ASN A 97 11.34 -19.88 3.63
C ASN A 97 12.30 -19.21 4.61
N ILE A 98 12.16 -17.89 4.81
CA ILE A 98 12.94 -17.12 5.79
C ILE A 98 12.56 -17.52 7.23
N ILE A 99 11.27 -17.70 7.51
CA ILE A 99 10.80 -18.20 8.81
C ILE A 99 11.33 -19.61 9.10
N LYS A 100 11.27 -20.53 8.12
CA LYS A 100 11.71 -21.93 8.27
C LYS A 100 13.24 -22.03 8.43
N SER A 101 14.00 -21.18 7.75
CA SER A 101 15.47 -21.15 7.80
C SER A 101 16.03 -20.35 8.97
N ALA A 102 15.19 -19.62 9.72
CA ALA A 102 15.64 -18.81 10.84
C ALA A 102 16.38 -19.67 11.90
N PRO A 103 17.62 -19.35 12.27
CA PRO A 103 18.41 -20.12 13.24
C PRO A 103 17.73 -20.27 14.61
N LYS A 104 16.88 -19.29 14.97
CA LYS A 104 16.08 -19.32 16.18
C LYS A 104 14.63 -19.52 15.81
N LYS A 105 13.99 -20.51 16.43
CA LYS A 105 12.53 -20.69 16.33
C LYS A 105 11.83 -19.41 16.79
N ILE A 106 11.17 -18.73 15.86
CA ILE A 106 10.40 -17.52 16.14
C ILE A 106 9.21 -17.91 17.03
N ARG A 107 9.07 -17.22 18.16
CA ARG A 107 7.97 -17.40 19.11
C ARG A 107 7.31 -16.06 19.35
N LEU A 108 6.11 -15.89 18.81
CA LEU A 108 5.28 -14.70 18.96
C LEU A 108 4.52 -14.78 20.28
N SER A 109 4.31 -13.64 20.93
CA SER A 109 3.63 -13.53 22.23
C SER A 109 2.17 -13.12 22.11
N ILE A 110 1.81 -12.42 21.03
CA ILE A 110 0.44 -11.99 20.74
C ILE A 110 -0.29 -13.15 20.07
N LYS A 111 -1.45 -13.53 20.64
CA LYS A 111 -2.22 -14.71 20.22
C LYS A 111 -2.60 -14.65 18.74
N GLU A 112 -3.13 -13.51 18.28
CA GLU A 112 -3.53 -13.30 16.88
C GLU A 112 -2.40 -13.62 15.91
N TYR A 113 -1.22 -13.01 16.09
CA TYR A 113 -0.08 -13.24 15.20
C TYR A 113 0.51 -14.64 15.32
N LYS A 114 0.43 -15.26 16.51
CA LYS A 114 0.78 -16.68 16.68
C LYS A 114 -0.16 -17.58 15.89
N ASP A 115 -1.45 -17.29 15.89
CA ASP A 115 -2.46 -18.06 15.16
C ASP A 115 -2.29 -17.88 13.65
N ILE A 116 -2.02 -16.65 13.18
CA ILE A 116 -1.64 -16.37 11.78
C ILE A 116 -0.38 -17.15 11.37
N LEU A 117 0.70 -17.08 12.16
CA LEU A 117 1.94 -17.80 11.85
C LEU A 117 1.74 -19.32 11.82
N LYS A 118 0.95 -19.85 12.76
CA LYS A 118 0.60 -21.27 12.80
C LYS A 118 -0.15 -21.67 11.53
N TYR A 119 -1.15 -20.88 11.14
CA TYR A 119 -1.93 -21.11 9.93
C TYR A 119 -1.04 -21.09 8.67
N ARG A 120 -0.16 -20.10 8.56
CA ARG A 120 0.82 -20.00 7.45
C ARG A 120 1.76 -21.20 7.37
N ILE A 121 2.25 -21.69 8.51
CA ILE A 121 3.05 -22.92 8.55
C ILE A 121 2.24 -24.10 8.03
N GLU A 122 0.98 -24.25 8.46
CA GLU A 122 0.09 -25.34 8.04
C GLU A 122 -0.15 -25.32 6.53
N ILE A 123 -0.60 -24.20 5.96
CA ILE A 123 -0.90 -24.10 4.52
C ILE A 123 0.38 -24.24 3.67
N SER A 124 1.55 -23.84 4.17
CA SER A 124 2.82 -24.02 3.46
C SER A 124 3.22 -25.49 3.28
N GLN A 125 2.58 -26.41 3.99
CA GLN A 125 2.79 -27.86 3.89
C GLN A 125 1.75 -28.55 3.01
N LYS A 126 0.63 -27.88 2.72
CA LYS A 126 -0.43 -28.40 1.84
C LYS A 126 0.01 -28.30 0.38
N ASP A 127 -0.48 -29.22 -0.43
CA ASP A 127 -0.36 -29.15 -1.89
C ASP A 127 -1.31 -28.10 -2.47
N THR A 128 -1.04 -27.69 -3.70
CA THR A 128 -1.75 -26.62 -4.39
C THR A 128 -3.24 -26.92 -4.60
N THR A 129 -3.62 -28.19 -4.78
CA THR A 129 -5.02 -28.57 -4.96
C THR A 129 -5.79 -28.36 -3.66
N THR A 130 -5.24 -28.84 -2.55
CA THR A 130 -5.84 -28.65 -1.22
C THR A 130 -5.98 -27.16 -0.88
N LEU A 131 -4.99 -26.33 -1.21
CA LEU A 131 -5.07 -24.88 -1.00
C LEU A 131 -6.17 -24.20 -1.82
N LEU A 132 -6.36 -24.62 -3.08
CA LEU A 132 -7.43 -24.11 -3.92
C LEU A 132 -8.82 -24.52 -3.41
N GLU A 133 -8.95 -25.73 -2.85
CA GLU A 133 -10.18 -26.18 -2.20
C GLU A 133 -10.47 -25.35 -0.95
N GLU A 134 -9.46 -25.10 -0.11
CA GLU A 134 -9.60 -24.26 1.08
C GLU A 134 -9.99 -22.81 0.73
N PHE A 135 -9.36 -22.25 -0.32
CA PHE A 135 -9.72 -20.94 -0.85
C PHE A 135 -11.17 -20.89 -1.34
N ASN A 136 -11.61 -21.93 -2.07
CA ASN A 136 -13.02 -22.05 -2.49
C ASN A 136 -13.97 -22.20 -1.30
N ASN A 137 -13.60 -22.94 -0.25
CA ASN A 137 -14.44 -23.09 0.93
C ASN A 137 -14.64 -21.76 1.67
N LEU A 138 -13.60 -20.91 1.76
CA LEU A 138 -13.75 -19.56 2.31
C LEU A 138 -14.72 -18.70 1.50
N LYS A 139 -14.71 -18.83 0.17
CA LYS A 139 -15.68 -18.15 -0.70
C LYS A 139 -17.11 -18.59 -0.37
N GLU A 140 -17.34 -19.89 -0.22
CA GLU A 140 -18.67 -20.42 0.11
C GLU A 140 -19.12 -20.05 1.53
N ILE A 141 -18.21 -19.96 2.50
CA ILE A 141 -18.52 -19.43 3.84
C ILE A 141 -18.97 -17.97 3.73
N ALA A 142 -18.22 -17.13 3.01
CA ALA A 142 -18.54 -15.71 2.86
C ALA A 142 -19.93 -15.46 2.25
N LYS A 143 -20.34 -16.32 1.30
CA LYS A 143 -21.69 -16.28 0.70
C LYS A 143 -22.81 -16.62 1.68
N ASN A 144 -22.56 -17.58 2.56
CA ASN A 144 -23.58 -18.11 3.46
C ASN A 144 -23.65 -17.34 4.79
N ASN A 145 -22.52 -16.87 5.30
CA ASN A 145 -22.42 -16.10 6.53
C ASN A 145 -21.24 -15.11 6.47
N TYR A 146 -21.55 -13.86 6.14
CA TYR A 146 -20.56 -12.78 6.09
C TYR A 146 -19.88 -12.53 7.45
N GLU A 147 -20.57 -12.72 8.58
CA GLU A 147 -19.99 -12.46 9.90
C GLU A 147 -18.91 -13.48 10.28
N GLU A 148 -18.96 -14.67 9.68
CA GLU A 148 -17.94 -15.72 9.86
C GLU A 148 -16.79 -15.60 8.87
N PHE A 149 -16.82 -14.61 7.98
CA PHE A 149 -15.83 -14.46 6.94
C PHE A 149 -14.48 -13.95 7.48
N ASP A 150 -13.45 -14.78 7.35
CA ASP A 150 -12.08 -14.45 7.72
C ASP A 150 -11.31 -13.92 6.50
N PHE A 151 -11.40 -12.60 6.29
CA PHE A 151 -10.74 -11.93 5.17
C PHE A 151 -9.20 -12.01 5.25
N GLU A 152 -8.66 -12.09 6.46
CA GLU A 152 -7.22 -12.18 6.65
C GLU A 152 -6.69 -13.54 6.18
N LYS A 153 -7.41 -14.63 6.48
CA LYS A 153 -7.10 -15.94 5.90
C LYS A 153 -7.16 -15.95 4.38
N ALA A 154 -8.13 -15.25 3.78
CA ALA A 154 -8.23 -15.13 2.33
C ALA A 154 -6.98 -14.49 1.71
N LYS A 155 -6.51 -13.38 2.30
CA LYS A 155 -5.27 -12.69 1.88
C LYS A 155 -4.05 -13.60 2.01
N ILE A 156 -3.93 -14.30 3.13
CA ILE A 156 -2.84 -15.25 3.39
C ILE A 156 -2.82 -16.39 2.37
N LEU A 157 -3.98 -17.01 2.09
CA LEU A 157 -4.09 -18.09 1.11
C LEU A 157 -3.80 -17.61 -0.31
N SER A 158 -4.33 -16.45 -0.71
CA SER A 158 -4.04 -15.84 -2.01
C SER A 158 -2.53 -15.67 -2.21
N LYS A 159 -1.86 -15.11 -1.20
CA LYS A 159 -0.42 -14.90 -1.24
C LYS A 159 0.35 -16.22 -1.32
N GLU A 160 -0.04 -17.22 -0.54
CA GLU A 160 0.58 -18.55 -0.58
C GLU A 160 0.39 -19.23 -1.94
N LEU A 161 -0.82 -19.19 -2.51
CA LEU A 161 -1.12 -19.71 -3.84
C LEU A 161 -0.30 -19.01 -4.94
N SER A 162 -0.13 -17.69 -4.84
CA SER A 162 0.65 -16.91 -5.81
C SER A 162 2.13 -17.29 -5.88
N ASN A 163 2.66 -17.88 -4.80
CA ASN A 163 4.03 -18.36 -4.72
C ASN A 163 4.21 -19.80 -5.26
N ARG A 164 3.12 -20.48 -5.67
CA ARG A 164 3.18 -21.86 -6.16
C ARG A 164 3.46 -21.90 -7.66
N SER A 165 4.59 -22.50 -8.04
CA SER A 165 4.98 -22.66 -9.45
C SER A 165 4.08 -23.61 -10.26
N ASN A 166 3.31 -24.46 -9.58
CA ASN A 166 2.37 -25.42 -10.17
C ASN A 166 0.90 -24.98 -10.06
N LEU A 167 0.64 -23.69 -9.83
CA LEU A 167 -0.72 -23.15 -9.82
C LEU A 167 -1.40 -23.37 -11.18
N PRO A 168 -2.58 -24.03 -11.25
CA PRO A 168 -3.26 -24.31 -12.51
C PRO A 168 -3.92 -23.05 -13.07
N MET A 169 -3.17 -22.28 -13.85
CA MET A 169 -3.63 -21.00 -14.41
C MET A 169 -4.92 -21.10 -15.23
N GLU A 170 -5.16 -22.22 -15.93
CA GLU A 170 -6.43 -22.45 -16.63
C GLU A 170 -7.64 -22.36 -15.69
N LYS A 171 -7.52 -22.85 -14.45
CA LYS A 171 -8.59 -22.76 -13.44
C LYS A 171 -8.78 -21.32 -12.97
N ILE A 172 -7.70 -20.56 -12.83
CA ILE A 172 -7.76 -19.13 -12.51
C ILE A 172 -8.46 -18.37 -13.64
N HIS A 173 -8.10 -18.64 -14.89
CA HIS A 173 -8.75 -18.01 -16.04
C HIS A 173 -10.27 -18.31 -16.09
N LYS A 174 -10.66 -19.56 -15.81
CA LYS A 174 -12.07 -19.95 -15.68
C LYS A 174 -12.82 -19.24 -14.55
N TRP A 175 -12.15 -18.81 -13.49
CA TRP A 175 -12.77 -17.96 -12.47
C TRP A 175 -13.11 -16.59 -13.06
N PHE A 176 -12.17 -15.97 -13.76
CA PHE A 176 -12.38 -14.65 -14.37
C PHE A 176 -13.38 -14.65 -15.53
N GLU A 177 -13.58 -15.77 -16.23
CA GLU A 177 -14.69 -15.92 -17.19
C GLU A 177 -16.07 -15.73 -16.53
N LYS A 178 -16.18 -16.01 -15.23
CA LYS A 178 -17.41 -15.87 -14.44
C LYS A 178 -17.48 -14.55 -13.65
N TYR A 179 -16.47 -13.69 -13.77
CA TYR A 179 -16.38 -12.46 -12.99
C TYR A 179 -17.54 -11.51 -13.29
N SER A 180 -18.33 -11.19 -12.26
CA SER A 180 -19.50 -10.32 -12.34
C SER A 180 -19.23 -8.96 -11.69
N TRP A 181 -18.69 -8.02 -12.46
CA TRP A 181 -18.54 -6.63 -11.96
C TRP A 181 -19.88 -5.90 -11.79
N LYS A 182 -21.00 -6.41 -12.31
CA LYS A 182 -22.29 -5.71 -12.17
C LYS A 182 -22.98 -6.03 -10.85
N ASN A 183 -22.90 -7.28 -10.47
CA ASN A 183 -23.43 -7.81 -9.22
C ASN A 183 -22.29 -8.63 -8.60
N PRO A 184 -21.25 -7.96 -8.09
CA PRO A 184 -20.14 -8.65 -7.47
C PRO A 184 -20.59 -9.29 -6.16
N ASP A 185 -19.95 -10.39 -5.83
CA ASP A 185 -20.03 -11.07 -4.55
C ASP A 185 -18.60 -11.21 -4.01
N PHE A 186 -18.43 -11.91 -2.89
CA PHE A 186 -17.11 -12.18 -2.33
C PHE A 186 -16.20 -12.85 -3.35
N ASP A 187 -16.74 -13.68 -4.25
CA ASP A 187 -16.00 -14.29 -5.36
C ASP A 187 -15.11 -13.29 -6.12
N GLU A 188 -15.63 -12.12 -6.47
CA GLU A 188 -14.89 -11.06 -7.16
C GLU A 188 -13.81 -10.45 -6.27
N VAL A 189 -14.06 -10.30 -4.97
CA VAL A 189 -13.07 -9.81 -3.99
C VAL A 189 -11.88 -10.76 -3.93
N PHE A 190 -12.12 -12.07 -3.86
CA PHE A 190 -11.07 -13.08 -3.90
C PHE A 190 -10.31 -13.12 -5.24
N MET A 191 -11.02 -12.91 -6.34
CA MET A 191 -10.37 -12.79 -7.65
C MET A 191 -9.47 -11.56 -7.71
N CYS A 192 -9.85 -10.43 -7.11
CA CYS A 192 -8.98 -9.25 -6.99
C CYS A 192 -7.69 -9.58 -6.22
N LEU A 193 -7.77 -10.29 -5.08
CA LEU A 193 -6.61 -10.72 -4.31
C LEU A 193 -5.62 -11.53 -5.16
N ILE A 194 -6.11 -12.58 -5.82
CA ILE A 194 -5.31 -13.46 -6.68
C ILE A 194 -4.71 -12.68 -7.86
N ALA A 195 -5.49 -11.83 -8.55
CA ALA A 195 -4.99 -11.04 -9.67
C ALA A 195 -3.91 -10.05 -9.25
N GLY A 196 -4.05 -9.44 -8.08
CA GLY A 196 -3.04 -8.56 -7.52
C GLY A 196 -1.75 -9.30 -7.17
N ASP A 197 -1.85 -10.41 -6.46
CA ASP A 197 -0.68 -11.18 -6.00
C ASP A 197 0.07 -11.84 -7.16
N LEU A 198 -0.64 -12.31 -8.20
CA LEU A 198 -0.07 -12.85 -9.44
C LEU A 198 0.27 -11.76 -10.48
N LYS A 199 -0.10 -10.51 -10.24
CA LYS A 199 0.08 -9.36 -11.16
C LYS A 199 -0.53 -9.58 -12.56
N LEU A 200 -1.75 -10.10 -12.63
CA LEU A 200 -2.46 -10.45 -13.88
C LEU A 200 -3.05 -9.22 -14.60
N VAL A 201 -2.21 -8.52 -15.37
CA VAL A 201 -2.57 -7.29 -16.09
C VAL A 201 -3.70 -7.50 -17.10
N GLU A 202 -3.85 -8.70 -17.65
CA GLU A 202 -4.93 -9.05 -18.59
C GLU A 202 -6.33 -8.87 -17.98
N TYR A 203 -6.46 -8.87 -16.64
CA TYR A 203 -7.72 -8.65 -15.93
C TYR A 203 -7.96 -7.22 -15.48
N ALA A 204 -7.04 -6.29 -15.78
CA ALA A 204 -7.17 -4.90 -15.38
C ALA A 204 -8.51 -4.26 -15.78
N ASP A 205 -9.06 -4.59 -16.95
CA ASP A 205 -10.35 -4.04 -17.39
C ASP A 205 -11.54 -4.47 -16.52
N LEU A 206 -11.51 -5.67 -15.93
CA LEU A 206 -12.55 -6.13 -15.02
C LEU A 206 -12.44 -5.43 -13.68
N LEU A 207 -11.23 -5.35 -13.13
CA LEU A 207 -10.94 -4.67 -11.86
C LEU A 207 -11.25 -3.17 -11.94
N LEU A 208 -10.95 -2.52 -13.07
CA LEU A 208 -11.32 -1.12 -13.29
C LEU A 208 -12.84 -0.91 -13.34
N LYS A 209 -13.60 -1.85 -13.90
CA LYS A 209 -15.07 -1.78 -13.85
C LYS A 209 -15.58 -1.91 -12.42
N SER A 210 -14.91 -2.72 -11.59
CA SER A 210 -15.25 -2.87 -10.19
C SER A 210 -15.10 -1.58 -9.37
N LEU A 211 -14.22 -0.66 -9.75
CA LEU A 211 -14.09 0.65 -9.09
C LEU A 211 -15.30 1.58 -9.29
N ARG A 212 -16.27 1.22 -10.14
CA ARG A 212 -17.47 2.02 -10.42
C ARG A 212 -18.64 1.71 -9.50
N ILE A 213 -18.57 0.58 -8.81
CA ILE A 213 -19.66 0.01 -8.01
C ILE A 213 -19.65 0.68 -6.65
N ASP A 214 -20.83 0.88 -6.07
CA ASP A 214 -21.00 1.37 -4.70
C ASP A 214 -20.82 0.23 -3.68
N TRP A 215 -19.60 -0.31 -3.60
CA TRP A 215 -19.23 -1.33 -2.62
C TRP A 215 -17.74 -1.24 -2.29
N ASP A 216 -17.43 -0.66 -1.13
CA ASP A 216 -16.06 -0.31 -0.76
C ASP A 216 -15.11 -1.51 -0.73
N TYR A 217 -15.54 -2.67 -0.25
CA TYR A 217 -14.67 -3.87 -0.19
C TYR A 217 -14.13 -4.28 -1.56
N ILE A 218 -14.98 -4.34 -2.58
CA ILE A 218 -14.53 -4.70 -3.93
C ILE A 218 -13.73 -3.56 -4.55
N ASN A 219 -14.07 -2.30 -4.27
CA ASN A 219 -13.32 -1.16 -4.78
C ASN A 219 -11.89 -1.14 -4.21
N GLU A 220 -11.74 -1.30 -2.89
CA GLU A 220 -10.45 -1.31 -2.21
C GLU A 220 -9.57 -2.46 -2.71
N GLU A 221 -10.08 -3.69 -2.77
CA GLU A 221 -9.28 -4.82 -3.25
C GLU A 221 -8.98 -4.73 -4.75
N SER A 222 -9.90 -4.20 -5.56
CA SER A 222 -9.60 -3.90 -6.97
C SER A 222 -8.49 -2.86 -7.09
N MET A 223 -8.56 -1.78 -6.30
CA MET A 223 -7.53 -0.73 -6.26
C MET A 223 -6.17 -1.31 -5.84
N TYR A 224 -6.11 -2.08 -4.75
CA TYR A 224 -4.87 -2.70 -4.29
C TYR A 224 -4.31 -3.69 -5.31
N ALA A 225 -5.17 -4.48 -5.97
CA ALA A 225 -4.74 -5.39 -7.02
C ALA A 225 -4.14 -4.64 -8.22
N LEU A 226 -4.79 -3.56 -8.67
CA LEU A 226 -4.29 -2.72 -9.76
C LEU A 226 -2.96 -2.04 -9.40
N VAL A 227 -2.80 -1.58 -8.14
CA VAL A 227 -1.52 -1.04 -7.64
C VAL A 227 -0.44 -2.12 -7.65
N LYS A 228 -0.73 -3.35 -7.20
CA LYS A 228 0.26 -4.46 -7.18
C LYS A 228 0.80 -4.81 -8.56
N MET A 229 0.02 -4.59 -9.61
CA MET A 229 0.45 -4.82 -11.00
C MET A 229 1.57 -3.88 -11.44
N GLN A 230 1.68 -2.68 -10.87
CA GLN A 230 2.68 -1.65 -11.21
C GLN A 230 2.84 -1.44 -12.73
N SER A 231 1.72 -1.44 -13.48
CA SER A 231 1.73 -1.57 -14.95
C SER A 231 1.36 -0.25 -15.64
N PRO A 232 2.18 0.24 -16.60
CA PRO A 232 1.83 1.37 -17.45
C PRO A 232 0.51 1.17 -18.22
N LEU A 233 0.18 -0.07 -18.60
CA LEU A 233 -1.06 -0.39 -19.32
C LEU A 233 -2.31 -0.14 -18.46
N VAL A 234 -2.21 -0.37 -17.15
CA VAL A 234 -3.31 -0.11 -16.20
C VAL A 234 -3.60 1.39 -16.13
N VAL A 235 -2.56 2.20 -15.95
CA VAL A 235 -2.74 3.67 -15.84
C VAL A 235 -3.21 4.29 -17.15
N GLU A 236 -2.78 3.78 -18.31
CA GLU A 236 -3.30 4.21 -19.62
C GLU A 236 -4.80 3.91 -19.80
N LYS A 237 -5.28 2.79 -19.26
CA LYS A 237 -6.72 2.47 -19.26
C LYS A 237 -7.48 3.44 -18.36
N ILE A 238 -6.93 3.76 -17.19
CA ILE A 238 -7.49 4.79 -16.29
C ILE A 238 -7.61 6.13 -17.01
N GLU A 239 -6.57 6.62 -17.69
CA GLU A 239 -6.58 7.91 -18.40
C GLU A 239 -7.79 8.06 -19.35
N LYS A 240 -8.12 6.99 -20.09
CA LYS A 240 -9.20 6.99 -21.08
C LYS A 240 -10.60 7.11 -20.47
N MET A 241 -10.72 6.74 -19.19
CA MET A 241 -11.99 6.61 -18.47
C MET A 241 -12.17 7.73 -17.42
N PHE A 242 -11.10 8.15 -16.75
CA PHE A 242 -11.11 8.94 -15.51
C PHE A 242 -12.14 10.08 -15.48
N LEU A 243 -12.12 10.99 -16.45
CA LEU A 243 -13.00 12.17 -16.47
C LEU A 243 -14.45 11.88 -16.86
N LYS A 244 -14.75 10.66 -17.34
CA LYS A 244 -16.10 10.23 -17.77
C LYS A 244 -16.81 9.42 -16.68
N GLU A 245 -16.08 8.94 -15.68
CA GLU A 245 -16.59 8.08 -14.63
C GLU A 245 -17.08 8.86 -13.41
N ASN A 246 -17.73 8.16 -12.47
CA ASN A 246 -18.25 8.74 -11.24
C ASN A 246 -17.14 9.13 -10.25
N LYS A 247 -17.51 9.87 -9.20
CA LYS A 247 -16.56 10.34 -8.16
C LYS A 247 -15.89 9.19 -7.41
N GLY A 248 -16.60 8.09 -7.16
CA GLY A 248 -16.03 6.90 -6.50
C GLY A 248 -14.87 6.32 -7.31
N PHE A 249 -15.10 6.06 -8.61
CA PHE A 249 -14.06 5.64 -9.54
C PHE A 249 -12.88 6.61 -9.54
N GLN A 250 -13.14 7.93 -9.64
CA GLN A 250 -12.09 8.95 -9.67
C GLN A 250 -11.23 8.94 -8.40
N CYS A 251 -11.85 8.73 -7.23
CA CYS A 251 -11.15 8.60 -5.95
C CYS A 251 -10.19 7.39 -5.98
N TYR A 252 -10.71 6.19 -6.17
CA TYR A 252 -9.90 4.97 -6.18
C TYR A 252 -8.85 4.97 -7.31
N ALA A 253 -9.22 5.42 -8.51
CA ALA A 253 -8.31 5.48 -9.65
C ALA A 253 -7.18 6.50 -9.46
N SER A 254 -7.42 7.60 -8.74
CA SER A 254 -6.36 8.56 -8.40
C SER A 254 -5.31 7.94 -7.47
N THR A 255 -5.73 7.11 -6.51
CA THR A 255 -4.82 6.30 -5.68
C THR A 255 -4.04 5.31 -6.54
N VAL A 256 -4.68 4.60 -7.47
CA VAL A 256 -3.96 3.70 -8.40
C VAL A 256 -2.88 4.45 -9.18
N LEU A 257 -3.19 5.65 -9.68
CA LEU A 257 -2.21 6.51 -10.37
C LEU A 257 -1.09 6.94 -9.42
N GLY A 258 -1.40 7.43 -8.22
CA GLY A 258 -0.41 7.89 -7.24
C GLY A 258 0.51 6.79 -6.74
N ASP A 259 0.02 5.55 -6.65
CA ASP A 259 0.77 4.40 -6.13
C ASP A 259 1.42 3.52 -7.21
N THR A 260 1.09 3.70 -8.49
CA THR A 260 1.78 3.05 -9.60
C THR A 260 3.02 3.85 -9.99
N LYS A 261 4.19 3.47 -9.48
CA LYS A 261 5.44 4.24 -9.54
C LYS A 261 6.10 4.14 -10.93
N THR A 262 5.42 4.66 -11.94
CA THR A 262 5.85 4.68 -13.35
C THR A 262 5.84 6.10 -13.90
N LEU A 263 6.77 6.42 -14.80
CA LEU A 263 6.78 7.72 -15.50
C LEU A 263 5.46 7.98 -16.23
N LYS A 264 4.84 6.92 -16.77
CA LYS A 264 3.55 7.01 -17.44
C LYS A 264 2.45 7.52 -16.52
N SER A 265 2.45 7.11 -15.25
CA SER A 265 1.49 7.60 -14.26
C SER A 265 1.67 9.10 -14.00
N GLU A 266 2.92 9.57 -13.86
CA GLU A 266 3.23 10.99 -13.70
C GLU A 266 2.73 11.82 -14.89
N GLU A 267 2.98 11.38 -16.12
CA GLU A 267 2.50 12.05 -17.33
C GLU A 267 0.96 12.15 -17.37
N ILE A 268 0.28 11.05 -17.06
CA ILE A 268 -1.18 10.97 -17.05
C ILE A 268 -1.76 11.91 -16.00
N LEU A 269 -1.22 11.91 -14.78
CA LEU A 269 -1.68 12.79 -13.71
C LEU A 269 -1.52 14.27 -14.09
N VAL A 270 -0.38 14.66 -14.68
CA VAL A 270 -0.18 16.02 -15.19
C VAL A 270 -1.20 16.38 -16.25
N ASN A 271 -1.51 15.47 -17.17
CA ASN A 271 -2.48 15.70 -18.23
C ASN A 271 -3.92 15.78 -17.71
N LEU A 272 -4.28 14.94 -16.74
CA LEU A 272 -5.60 14.97 -16.09
C LEU A 272 -5.77 16.25 -15.27
N LEU A 273 -4.74 16.67 -14.53
CA LEU A 273 -4.80 17.88 -13.70
C LEU A 273 -5.05 19.14 -14.54
N LYS A 274 -4.49 19.23 -15.75
CA LYS A 274 -4.79 20.33 -16.70
C LYS A 274 -6.24 20.37 -17.18
N LYS A 275 -6.95 19.24 -17.11
CA LYS A 275 -8.35 19.09 -17.55
C LYS A 275 -9.33 19.08 -16.38
N ALA A 276 -8.83 18.97 -15.15
CA ALA A 276 -9.65 18.98 -13.96
C ALA A 276 -10.31 20.35 -13.78
N ASN A 277 -11.59 20.33 -13.40
CA ASN A 277 -12.44 21.52 -13.34
C ASN A 277 -13.16 21.66 -11.99
N THR A 278 -12.78 20.86 -10.99
CA THR A 278 -13.32 20.93 -9.63
C THR A 278 -12.18 20.90 -8.61
N LYS A 279 -12.39 21.52 -7.45
CA LYS A 279 -11.43 21.47 -6.33
C LYS A 279 -11.12 20.04 -5.92
N PHE A 280 -12.16 19.21 -5.79
CA PHE A 280 -12.02 17.79 -5.49
C PHE A 280 -11.07 17.07 -6.45
N LEU A 281 -11.25 17.20 -7.77
CA LEU A 281 -10.36 16.56 -8.75
C LEU A 281 -8.95 17.14 -8.72
N ASN A 282 -8.82 18.45 -8.55
CA ASN A 282 -7.51 19.07 -8.40
C ASN A 282 -6.75 18.49 -7.20
N THR A 283 -7.41 18.37 -6.04
CA THR A 283 -6.84 17.77 -4.82
C THR A 283 -6.38 16.33 -5.04
N GLN A 284 -7.27 15.47 -5.56
CA GLN A 284 -6.95 14.05 -5.78
C GLN A 284 -5.73 13.89 -6.70
N LEU A 285 -5.71 14.62 -7.81
CA LEU A 285 -4.66 14.50 -8.81
C LEU A 285 -3.34 15.13 -8.35
N ILE A 286 -3.37 16.24 -7.61
CA ILE A 286 -2.14 16.84 -7.07
C ILE A 286 -1.55 16.00 -5.95
N PHE A 287 -2.37 15.41 -5.08
CA PHE A 287 -1.88 14.49 -4.05
C PHE A 287 -1.33 13.20 -4.64
N ALA A 288 -1.96 12.65 -5.68
CA ALA A 288 -1.38 11.52 -6.41
C ALA A 288 -0.01 11.87 -7.03
N LEU A 289 0.20 13.10 -7.54
CA LEU A 289 1.53 13.54 -7.98
C LEU A 289 2.52 13.67 -6.82
N CYS A 290 2.06 14.15 -5.67
CA CYS A 290 2.87 14.18 -4.46
C CYS A 290 3.22 12.77 -3.97
N ASP A 291 2.32 11.80 -4.05
CA ASP A 291 2.58 10.39 -3.69
C ASP A 291 3.59 9.72 -4.64
N LEU A 292 3.73 10.20 -5.87
CA LEU A 292 4.81 9.81 -6.78
C LEU A 292 6.15 10.51 -6.47
N GLY A 293 6.17 11.51 -5.59
CA GLY A 293 7.37 12.32 -5.35
C GLY A 293 7.78 13.11 -6.58
N SER A 294 6.81 13.54 -7.39
CA SER A 294 7.05 14.26 -8.64
C SER A 294 7.40 15.72 -8.38
N GLU A 295 8.55 16.19 -8.88
CA GLU A 295 8.89 17.63 -8.91
C GLU A 295 7.79 18.49 -9.59
N LYS A 296 7.03 17.91 -10.53
CA LYS A 296 5.95 18.62 -11.24
C LYS A 296 4.82 19.00 -10.29
N ALA A 297 4.66 18.28 -9.17
CA ALA A 297 3.68 18.60 -8.13
C ALA A 297 3.94 19.98 -7.52
N ILE A 298 5.19 20.42 -7.40
CA ILE A 298 5.55 21.69 -6.77
C ILE A 298 4.95 22.86 -7.55
N LYS A 299 5.30 22.97 -8.84
CA LYS A 299 4.82 24.05 -9.72
C LYS A 299 3.32 24.01 -9.97
N LEU A 300 2.73 22.81 -10.05
CA LEU A 300 1.29 22.67 -10.31
C LEU A 300 0.47 22.89 -9.05
N GLY A 301 0.93 22.39 -7.90
CA GLY A 301 0.28 22.51 -6.61
C GLY A 301 0.37 23.92 -6.03
N GLU A 302 1.48 24.64 -6.25
CA GLU A 302 1.58 26.04 -5.79
C GLU A 302 0.45 26.90 -6.36
N LYS A 303 0.06 26.66 -7.62
CA LYS A 303 -1.05 27.39 -8.27
C LYS A 303 -2.42 27.09 -7.66
N LEU A 304 -2.53 25.99 -6.92
CA LEU A 304 -3.73 25.60 -6.19
C LEU A 304 -3.74 26.18 -4.78
N LEU A 305 -2.67 26.82 -4.31
CA LEU A 305 -2.65 27.43 -2.99
C LEU A 305 -3.17 28.89 -3.03
N PRO A 306 -3.86 29.34 -1.97
CA PRO A 306 -4.36 28.54 -0.85
C PRO A 306 -5.70 27.83 -1.15
N ASP A 307 -6.53 28.39 -2.05
CA ASP A 307 -7.95 28.03 -2.13
C ASP A 307 -8.33 27.11 -3.31
N GLY A 308 -7.36 26.71 -4.14
CA GLY A 308 -7.56 25.93 -5.36
C GLY A 308 -7.69 24.41 -5.13
N TYR A 309 -7.54 23.95 -3.89
CA TYR A 309 -7.74 22.57 -3.47
C TYR A 309 -8.80 22.48 -2.37
N ASP A 310 -9.36 21.29 -2.20
CA ASP A 310 -10.25 20.89 -1.11
C ASP A 310 -9.43 20.62 0.16
N ASP A 311 -9.59 21.49 1.16
CA ASP A 311 -8.86 21.49 2.44
C ASP A 311 -9.42 20.51 3.49
N SER A 312 -10.50 19.79 3.15
CA SER A 312 -11.03 18.71 4.00
C SER A 312 -10.20 17.42 3.96
N PHE A 313 -9.22 17.34 3.06
CA PHE A 313 -8.28 16.23 2.95
C PHE A 313 -7.05 16.44 3.86
N ASP A 314 -5.84 16.41 3.28
CA ASP A 314 -4.58 16.72 3.95
C ASP A 314 -4.09 18.13 3.56
N SER A 315 -3.04 18.62 4.21
CA SER A 315 -2.40 19.88 3.81
C SER A 315 -1.60 19.71 2.52
N LEU A 316 -1.92 20.52 1.52
CA LEU A 316 -1.13 20.57 0.29
C LEU A 316 0.24 21.19 0.55
N GLU A 317 0.35 22.19 1.41
CA GLU A 317 1.62 22.79 1.82
C GLU A 317 2.56 21.76 2.42
N GLU A 318 2.08 20.89 3.32
CA GLU A 318 2.87 19.81 3.90
C GLU A 318 3.41 18.86 2.82
N ASN A 319 2.57 18.47 1.86
CA ASN A 319 2.98 17.62 0.75
C ASN A 319 3.97 18.32 -0.20
N LEU A 320 3.76 19.61 -0.50
CA LEU A 320 4.68 20.39 -1.33
C LEU A 320 6.02 20.62 -0.64
N TYR A 321 6.03 20.82 0.68
CA TYR A 321 7.25 20.86 1.48
C TYR A 321 8.05 19.56 1.32
N ILE A 322 7.41 18.42 1.56
CA ILE A 322 8.06 17.11 1.45
C ILE A 322 8.62 16.90 0.04
N VAL A 323 7.81 17.13 -0.99
CA VAL A 323 8.22 16.90 -2.38
C VAL A 323 9.34 17.85 -2.80
N SER A 324 9.36 19.08 -2.30
CA SER A 324 10.46 20.02 -2.55
C SER A 324 11.76 19.56 -1.91
N VAL A 325 11.71 19.09 -0.65
CA VAL A 325 12.90 18.59 0.06
C VAL A 325 13.49 17.36 -0.61
N ILE A 326 12.67 16.37 -0.98
CA ILE A 326 13.18 15.12 -1.58
C ILE A 326 13.72 15.32 -3.01
N ASN A 327 13.29 16.36 -3.72
CA ASN A 327 13.81 16.70 -5.04
C ASN A 327 14.92 17.77 -5.00
N ASP A 328 15.38 18.17 -3.80
CA ASP A 328 16.39 19.23 -3.60
C ASP A 328 16.04 20.55 -4.30
N ILE A 329 14.76 20.94 -4.23
CA ILE A 329 14.25 22.16 -4.84
C ILE A 329 14.14 23.26 -3.80
N ASP A 330 14.96 24.30 -3.95
CA ASP A 330 14.82 25.54 -3.20
C ASP A 330 13.64 26.35 -3.75
N HIS A 331 12.69 26.67 -2.88
CA HIS A 331 11.46 27.37 -3.25
C HIS A 331 11.23 28.57 -2.31
N PRO A 332 10.83 29.75 -2.81
CA PRO A 332 10.64 30.94 -1.97
C PRO A 332 9.69 30.75 -0.77
N LYS A 333 8.71 29.85 -0.91
CA LYS A 333 7.71 29.51 0.13
C LYS A 333 8.08 28.26 0.95
N LEU A 334 9.25 27.66 0.74
CA LEU A 334 9.61 26.38 1.36
C LEU A 334 9.58 26.46 2.89
N ASN A 335 10.05 27.56 3.47
CA ASN A 335 10.03 27.78 4.91
C ASN A 335 8.61 27.96 5.45
N ASP A 336 7.71 28.60 4.70
CA ASP A 336 6.31 28.77 5.12
C ASP A 336 5.61 27.41 5.13
N TRP A 337 5.79 26.62 4.08
CA TRP A 337 5.25 25.26 4.01
C TRP A 337 5.83 24.35 5.09
N LYS A 338 7.11 24.52 5.43
CA LYS A 338 7.74 23.83 6.56
C LYS A 338 7.01 24.14 7.86
N ILE A 339 6.78 25.43 8.16
CA ILE A 339 6.09 25.84 9.39
C ILE A 339 4.72 25.15 9.49
N ILE A 340 3.93 25.21 8.41
CA ILE A 340 2.59 24.57 8.34
C ILE A 340 2.70 23.06 8.57
N ALA A 341 3.65 22.38 7.92
CA ALA A 341 3.87 20.94 8.08
C ALA A 341 4.15 20.55 9.55
N TYR A 342 5.00 21.31 10.24
CA TYR A 342 5.32 21.04 11.65
C TYR A 342 4.18 21.43 12.61
N GLU A 343 3.34 22.40 12.25
CA GLU A 343 2.11 22.71 12.99
C GLU A 343 1.08 21.58 12.87
N ASN A 344 0.91 21.00 11.68
CA ASN A 344 0.07 19.81 11.48
C ASN A 344 0.56 18.61 12.30
N GLU A 345 1.87 18.34 12.31
CA GLU A 345 2.44 17.28 13.17
C GLU A 345 2.09 17.50 14.65
N LYS A 346 2.19 18.75 15.14
CA LYS A 346 1.82 19.09 16.53
C LYS A 346 0.33 18.88 16.78
N ARG A 347 -0.54 19.28 15.85
CA ARG A 347 -2.00 19.09 15.97
C ARG A 347 -2.38 17.61 16.02
N ILE A 348 -1.75 16.78 15.19
CA ILE A 348 -1.98 15.33 15.20
C ILE A 348 -1.56 14.71 16.54
N ARG A 349 -0.48 15.22 17.16
CA ARG A 349 -0.07 14.81 18.50
C ARG A 349 -1.10 15.18 19.56
N SER A 350 -1.56 16.43 19.58
CA SER A 350 -2.51 16.89 20.62
C SER A 350 -3.82 16.11 20.59
N ILE A 351 -4.39 15.88 19.40
CA ILE A 351 -5.64 15.10 19.24
C ILE A 351 -5.51 13.69 19.82
N ARG A 352 -4.34 13.05 19.71
CA ARG A 352 -4.11 11.69 20.23
C ARG A 352 -3.77 11.63 21.71
N GLU A 353 -3.31 12.72 22.31
CA GLU A 353 -3.09 12.77 23.76
C GLU A 353 -4.41 12.96 24.53
N GLU A 354 -5.45 13.45 23.85
CA GLU A 354 -6.80 13.65 24.39
C GLU A 354 -7.70 12.39 24.31
N ILE A 355 -7.31 11.38 23.53
CA ILE A 355 -8.01 10.09 23.35
C ILE A 355 -7.29 9.01 24.16
#